data_AF-A0A8T3ZK14-F1
#
_entry.id   AF-A0A8T3ZK14-F1
#
_cell.length_a   1.000
_cell.length_b   1.000
_cell.length_c   1.000
_cell.angle_alpha   90.00
_cell.angle_beta   90.00
_cell.angle_gamma   90.00
#
_symmetry.space_group_name_H-M   'P 1'
#
loop_
_entity.id
_entity.type
_entity.pdbx_description
1 polymer ?
#
loop_
_entity_poly.entity_id
_entity_poly.type
_entity_poly.pdbx_seq_one_letter_code
_entity_poly.pdbx_strand_id
1 'polypeptide(L)' 'MYKSRTFRRIKVKVPGNTVKLHYRQRKPSKAHCASCKKVLPGVPRELPLKM' A
#
# COMPACT_ATOMS: atom_id res chain seq x y z
N MET A 1 9.11 -10.19 -17.36
CA MET A 1 7.94 -10.02 -16.45
C MET A 1 8.39 -9.27 -15.20
N TYR A 2 8.38 -7.94 -15.22
CA TYR A 2 8.93 -7.10 -14.16
C TYR A 2 8.15 -7.30 -12.85
N LYS A 3 8.77 -7.96 -11.85
CA LYS A 3 8.23 -8.06 -10.47
C LYS A 3 8.34 -6.70 -9.80
N SER A 4 7.51 -5.75 -10.21
CA SER A 4 7.41 -4.45 -9.56
C SER A 4 6.87 -4.68 -8.14
N ARG A 5 7.70 -4.39 -7.12
CA ARG A 5 7.34 -4.48 -5.68
C ARG A 5 6.19 -3.53 -5.29
N THR A 6 5.71 -2.72 -6.22
CA THR A 6 4.66 -1.70 -6.05
C THR A 6 3.27 -2.29 -5.87
N PHE A 7 2.91 -3.34 -6.62
CA PHE A 7 1.56 -3.92 -6.58
C PHE A 7 1.53 -5.25 -5.81
N ARG A 8 0.60 -5.36 -4.85
CA ARG A 8 0.22 -6.63 -4.24
C ARG A 8 -0.96 -7.24 -4.99
N ARG A 9 -0.90 -8.56 -5.20
CA ARG A 9 -1.98 -9.33 -5.83
C ARG A 9 -2.94 -9.80 -4.74
N ILE A 10 -4.21 -9.42 -4.85
CA ILE A 10 -5.26 -9.84 -3.92
C ILE A 10 -6.31 -10.58 -4.74
N LYS A 11 -6.57 -11.83 -4.38
CA LYS A 11 -7.70 -12.59 -4.92
C LYS A 11 -8.96 -12.11 -4.21
N VAL A 12 -9.91 -11.56 -4.95
CA VAL A 12 -11.18 -11.09 -4.41
C VAL A 12 -12.29 -11.89 -5.07
N LYS A 13 -13.23 -12.37 -4.26
CA LYS A 13 -14.46 -12.97 -4.75
C LYS A 13 -15.39 -11.85 -5.20
N VAL A 14 -15.74 -11.84 -6.48
CA VAL A 14 -16.66 -10.85 -7.05
C VAL A 14 -18.10 -11.39 -7.04
N PRO A 15 -19.12 -10.51 -6.98
CA PRO A 15 -20.51 -10.91 -7.20
C PRO A 15 -20.62 -11.52 -8.61
N GLY A 16 -21.06 -12.77 -8.69
CA GLY A 16 -20.89 -13.63 -9.87
C GLY A 16 -20.06 -14.89 -9.59
N ASN A 17 -19.71 -15.13 -8.33
CA ASN A 17 -19.09 -16.37 -7.82
C ASN A 17 -17.72 -16.72 -8.46
N THR A 18 -17.08 -15.76 -9.14
CA THR A 18 -15.75 -15.91 -9.72
C THR A 18 -14.70 -15.24 -8.83
N VAL A 19 -13.46 -15.73 -8.90
CA VAL A 19 -12.32 -15.15 -8.18
C VAL A 19 -11.47 -14.38 -9.18
N LYS A 20 -11.43 -13.05 -9.02
CA LYS A 20 -10.57 -12.18 -9.84
C LYS A 20 -9.35 -11.73 -9.06
N LEU A 21 -8.25 -11.52 -9.78
CA LEU A 21 -7.01 -11.01 -9.23
C LEU A 21 -6.98 -9.50 -9.35
N HIS A 22 -7.09 -8.80 -8.21
CA HIS A 22 -6.94 -7.35 -8.14
C HIS A 22 -5.51 -6.98 -7.78
N TYR A 23 -4.94 -6.07 -8.55
CA TYR A 23 -3.67 -5.42 -8.23
C TYR A 23 -3.95 -4.19 -7.37
N ARG A 24 -3.56 -4.21 -6.10
CA ARG A 24 -3.64 -3.04 -5.23
C ARG A 24 -2.25 -2.52 -4.94
N GLN A 25 -2.07 -1.20 -4.90
CA GLN A 25 -0.81 -0.62 -4.44
C GLN A 25 -0.57 -0.99 -2.97
N ARG A 26 0.70 -1.18 -2.60
CA ARG A 26 1.09 -1.41 -1.21
C ARG A 26 0.92 -0.14 -0.40
N LYS A 27 0.52 -0.28 0.88
CA LYS A 27 0.48 0.87 1.80
C LYS A 27 1.91 1.36 2.05
N PRO A 28 2.17 2.68 2.05
CA PRO A 28 3.47 3.23 2.37
C PRO A 28 3.83 2.97 3.85
N SER A 29 5.13 3.00 4.14
CA SER A 29 5.66 2.86 5.50
C SER A 29 5.25 4.04 6.38
N LYS A 30 5.42 3.89 7.69
CA LYS A 30 5.16 4.99 8.61
C LYS A 30 6.13 6.15 8.33
N ALA A 31 5.69 7.38 8.59
CA ALA A 31 6.59 8.52 8.60
C ALA A 31 7.54 8.43 9.80
N HIS A 32 8.81 8.74 9.57
CA HIS A 32 9.86 8.71 10.59
C HIS A 32 10.41 10.12 10.81
N CYS A 33 10.74 10.44 12.05
CA CYS A 33 11.42 11.68 12.41
C CYS A 33 12.82 11.72 11.76
N ALA A 34 13.18 12.85 11.14
CA ALA A 34 14.46 13.00 10.46
C ALA A 34 15.68 12.85 11.41
N SER A 35 15.55 13.30 12.66
CA SER A 35 16.64 13.28 13.63
C SER A 35 16.75 11.95 14.38
N CYS A 36 15.66 11.47 14.97
CA CYS A 36 15.67 10.32 15.87
C CYS A 36 15.10 9.03 15.26
N LYS A 37 14.61 9.05 14.01
CA LYS A 37 14.00 7.91 13.29
C LYS A 37 12.77 7.27 13.98
N LYS A 38 12.28 7.87 15.07
CA LYS A 38 11.05 7.44 15.74
C LYS A 38 9.86 7.64 14.81
N VAL A 39 8.88 6.75 14.91
CA VAL A 39 7.62 6.85 14.16
C VAL A 39 6.89 8.10 14.61
N LEU A 40 6.45 8.93 13.65
CA LEU A 40 5.64 10.11 13.94
C LEU A 40 4.17 9.70 14.12
N PRO A 41 3.61 9.76 15.35
CA PRO A 41 2.17 9.57 15.55
C PRO A 41 1.41 10.77 14.96
N GLY A 42 0.27 10.52 14.32
CA GLY A 42 -0.57 11.57 13.73
C GLY A 42 -0.34 11.86 12.24
N VAL A 43 0.78 11.42 11.65
CA VAL A 43 1.02 11.60 10.20
C VAL A 43 0.28 10.49 9.41
N PRO A 44 -0.61 10.85 8.46
CA PRO A 44 -1.30 9.88 7.64
C PRO A 44 -0.31 9.12 6.74
N ARG A 45 -0.57 7.82 6.54
CA ARG A 45 0.26 6.93 5.71
C ARG A 45 -0.24 6.94 4.28
N GLU A 46 -0.22 8.11 3.67
CA GLU A 46 -0.64 8.31 2.29
C GLU A 46 0.56 8.35 1.35
N LEU A 47 0.29 8.14 0.07
CA LEU A 47 1.31 8.29 -0.94
C LEU A 47 1.60 9.79 -1.10
N PRO A 48 2.84 10.20 -1.43
CA PRO A 48 3.17 11.60 -1.65
C PRO A 48 2.28 12.29 -2.69
N LEU A 49 1.76 11.53 -3.67
CA LEU A 49 0.80 12.01 -4.67
C LEU A 49 -0.56 12.42 -4.08
N LYS A 50 -0.88 11.97 -2.87
CA LYS A 50 -2.18 12.15 -2.21
C LYS A 50 -2.12 13.01 -0.93
N MET A 51 -0.91 13.44 -0.54
CA MET A 51 -0.70 14.38 0.57
C MET A 51 -1.07 15.80 0.19
#